data_AF-A0A1Y3BUK7-F1
#
_entry.id   AF-A0A1Y3BUK7-F1
#
_cell.length_a   1.000
_cell.length_b   1.000
_cell.length_c   1.000
_cell.angle_alpha   90.00
_cell.angle_beta   90.00
_cell.angle_gamma   90.00
#
_symmetry.space_group_name_H-M   'P 1'
#
loop_
_entity.id
_entity.type
_entity.pdbx_description
1 polymer ?
#
loop_
_entity_poly.entity_id
_entity_poly.type
_entity_poly.pdbx_seq_one_letter_code
_entity_poly.pdbx_strand_id
1 'polypeptide(L)' 'SKTVEPLVNFVNDENQNILWLGLSSKNLGELKQSQSIEVQMNLYPVKVGLFSIPVIKITDLITQKFTEFKDLASVDIIAE' A
#
# COMPACT_ATOMS: atom_id res chain seq x y z
N SER A 1 -2.02 -11.86 -24.29
CA SER A 1 -1.27 -11.29 -23.15
C SER A 1 -2.07 -11.49 -21.89
N LYS A 2 -1.44 -11.75 -20.73
CA LYS A 2 -2.17 -11.70 -19.46
C LYS A 2 -2.37 -10.24 -19.05
N THR A 3 -3.54 -9.95 -18.50
CA THR A 3 -3.98 -8.63 -18.08
C THR A 3 -4.45 -8.71 -16.63
N VAL A 4 -4.23 -7.65 -15.85
CA VAL A 4 -4.77 -7.46 -14.50
C VAL A 4 -5.35 -6.06 -14.37
N GLU A 5 -6.29 -5.86 -13.44
CA GLU A 5 -6.81 -4.53 -13.10
C GLU A 5 -6.63 -4.32 -11.59
N PRO A 6 -5.50 -3.74 -11.13
CA PRO A 6 -5.18 -3.67 -9.72
C PRO A 6 -5.89 -2.50 -9.03
N LEU A 7 -6.55 -2.82 -7.91
CA LEU A 7 -7.04 -1.89 -6.91
C LEU A 7 -6.11 -1.92 -5.69
N VAL A 8 -5.44 -0.81 -5.43
CA VAL A 8 -4.55 -0.66 -4.26
C VAL A 8 -5.33 -0.11 -3.08
N ASN A 9 -5.28 -0.82 -1.97
CA ASN A 9 -5.90 -0.47 -0.71
C ASN A 9 -4.82 -0.29 0.36
N PHE A 10 -4.83 0.88 0.96
CA PHE A 10 -4.01 1.25 2.10
C PHE A 10 -4.79 0.92 3.38
N VAL A 11 -4.27 0.02 4.21
CA VAL A 11 -4.99 -0.48 5.38
C VAL A 11 -4.51 0.23 6.64
N ASN A 12 -5.38 1.03 7.23
CA ASN A 12 -5.15 1.65 8.54
C ASN A 12 -5.83 0.84 9.65
N ASP A 13 -5.17 0.69 10.78
CA ASP A 13 -5.72 0.11 12.01
C ASP A 13 -5.36 0.95 13.24
N GLU A 14 -6.05 0.72 14.36
CA GLU A 14 -5.90 1.52 15.58
C GLU A 14 -4.57 1.34 16.33
N ASN A 15 -3.82 0.27 16.03
CA ASN A 15 -2.57 -0.06 16.71
C ASN A 15 -1.33 0.35 15.92
N GLN A 16 -1.52 0.95 14.73
CA GLN A 16 -0.43 1.40 13.88
C GLN A 16 0.26 2.65 14.43
N ASN A 17 1.59 2.67 14.30
CA ASN A 17 2.43 3.82 14.63
C ASN A 17 2.76 4.69 13.40
N ILE A 18 2.37 4.23 12.21
CA ILE A 18 2.42 4.95 10.94
C ILE A 18 1.07 4.75 10.27
N LEU A 19 0.42 5.83 9.80
CA LEU A 19 -0.87 5.76 9.12
C LEU A 19 -0.71 6.12 7.65
N TRP A 20 -1.49 5.51 6.77
CA TRP A 20 -1.63 5.96 5.39
C TRP A 20 -2.49 7.23 5.32
N LEU A 21 -2.02 8.22 4.57
CA LEU A 21 -2.75 9.44 4.24
C LEU A 21 -3.30 9.40 2.82
N GLY A 22 -4.58 9.76 2.66
CA GLY A 22 -5.23 9.93 1.36
C GLY A 22 -6.28 8.87 1.04
N LEU A 23 -6.67 8.80 -0.23
CA LEU A 23 -7.74 7.92 -0.70
C LEU A 23 -7.31 6.45 -0.63
N SER A 24 -8.01 5.67 0.20
CA SER A 24 -8.05 4.22 0.08
C SER A 24 -8.72 3.82 -1.23
N SER A 25 -8.35 2.66 -1.78
CA SER A 25 -9.01 2.07 -2.97
C SER A 25 -8.70 2.79 -4.28
N LYS A 26 -7.42 2.97 -4.60
CA LYS A 26 -6.98 3.55 -5.88
C LYS A 26 -6.97 2.46 -6.96
N ASN A 27 -7.86 2.56 -7.95
CA ASN A 27 -7.78 1.73 -9.16
C ASN A 27 -6.63 2.24 -10.03
N LEU A 28 -5.75 1.34 -10.46
CA LEU A 28 -4.57 1.64 -11.27
C LEU A 28 -4.83 1.45 -12.77
N GLY A 29 -6.05 1.07 -13.16
CA GLY A 29 -6.41 0.74 -14.53
C GLY A 29 -5.86 -0.60 -14.99
N GLU A 30 -6.13 -0.94 -16.25
CA GLU A 30 -5.65 -2.18 -16.84
C GLU A 30 -4.12 -2.16 -17.01
N LEU A 31 -3.44 -3.19 -16.51
CA LEU A 31 -2.02 -3.44 -16.74
C LEU A 31 -1.82 -4.73 -17.54
N LYS A 32 -1.08 -4.62 -18.64
CA LYS A 32 -0.63 -5.77 -19.42
C LYS A 32 0.64 -6.36 -18.83
N GLN A 33 0.90 -7.62 -19.17
CA GLN A 33 2.16 -8.28 -18.85
C GLN A 33 3.37 -7.39 -19.16
N SER A 34 4.32 -7.32 -18.22
CA SER A 34 5.54 -6.51 -18.27
C SER A 34 5.35 -4.98 -18.20
N GLN A 35 4.14 -4.50 -17.95
CA GLN A 35 3.93 -3.10 -17.57
C GLN A 35 4.10 -2.92 -16.06
N SER A 36 4.62 -1.76 -15.68
CA SER A 36 4.76 -1.33 -14.29
C SER A 36 4.12 0.04 -14.12
N ILE A 37 3.63 0.30 -12.91
CA ILE A 37 3.09 1.61 -12.51
C ILE A 37 3.70 2.00 -11.18
N GLU A 38 3.98 3.29 -11.03
CA GLU A 38 4.46 3.87 -9.79
C GLU A 38 3.29 4.46 -9.00
N VAL A 39 3.26 4.19 -7.70
CA VAL A 39 2.24 4.70 -6.79
C VAL A 39 2.94 5.48 -5.69
N GLN A 40 2.72 6.79 -5.68
CA GLN A 40 3.13 7.62 -4.56
C GLN A 40 2.25 7.33 -3.35
N MET A 41 2.89 7.08 -2.21
CA MET A 41 2.21 6.80 -0.95
C MET A 41 2.60 7.85 0.08
N ASN A 42 1.61 8.37 0.80
CA ASN A 42 1.83 9.36 1.85
C ASN A 42 1.61 8.70 3.20
N LEU A 43 2.57 8.88 4.10
CA LEU A 43 2.59 8.29 5.43
C LEU A 43 2.53 9.40 6.48
N TYR A 44 1.82 9.13 7.56
CA TYR A 44 1.77 9.98 8.75
C TYR A 44 2.35 9.23 9.96
N PRO A 45 3.52 9.63 10.48
CA PRO A 45 4.08 9.06 11.68
C PRO A 45 3.29 9.51 12.92
N VAL A 46 2.96 8.58 13.82
CA VAL A 46 2.22 8.84 15.06
C VAL A 46 3.14 8.78 16.30
N LYS A 47 4.23 8.02 16.22
CA LYS A 47 5.23 7.89 17.29
C LYS A 47 6.66 7.88 16.72
N VAL A 48 7.60 8.27 17.57
CA VAL A 48 9.05 8.15 17.34
C VAL A 48 9.48 6.70 17.57
N GLY A 49 10.40 6.22 16.73
CA GLY A 49 10.99 4.88 16.79
C GLY A 49 10.98 4.16 15.45
N LEU A 50 11.51 2.93 15.45
CA LEU A 50 11.56 2.05 14.30
C LEU A 50 10.24 1.28 14.15
N PHE A 51 9.52 1.53 13.07
CA PHE A 51 8.25 0.85 12.78
C PHE A 51 8.19 0.36 11.34
N SER A 52 7.57 -0.79 11.14
CA SER A 52 7.26 -1.31 9.82
C SER A 52 6.18 -0.47 9.14
N ILE A 53 6.29 -0.29 7.82
CA ILE A 53 5.25 0.39 7.06
C ILE A 53 3.96 -0.46 7.07
N PRO A 54 2.77 0.17 7.13
CA PRO A 54 1.54 -0.58 7.27
C PRO A 54 1.21 -1.42 6.04
N VAL A 55 0.28 -2.36 6.19
CA VAL A 55 -0.08 -3.32 5.13
C VAL A 55 -0.63 -2.60 3.90
N ILE A 56 -0.20 -3.06 2.72
CA ILE A 56 -0.80 -2.71 1.43
C ILE A 56 -1.52 -3.94 0.90
N LYS A 57 -2.79 -3.79 0.52
CA LYS A 57 -3.58 -4.84 -0.12
C LYS A 57 -3.80 -4.49 -1.59
N ILE A 58 -3.40 -5.39 -2.48
CA ILE A 58 -3.66 -5.25 -3.92
C ILE A 58 -4.69 -6.31 -4.31
N THR A 59 -5.81 -5.85 -4.86
CA THR A 59 -6.88 -6.71 -5.40
C THR A 59 -6.88 -6.61 -6.91
N ASP A 60 -6.82 -7.73 -7.62
CA ASP A 60 -7.10 -7.74 -9.07
C ASP A 60 -8.61 -7.80 -9.27
N LEU A 61 -9.19 -6.76 -9.87
CA LEU A 61 -10.64 -6.64 -10.07
C LEU A 61 -11.19 -7.65 -11.08
N ILE A 62 -10.35 -8.17 -11.98
CA ILE A 62 -10.77 -9.17 -12.98
C ILE A 62 -10.96 -10.53 -12.30
N THR A 63 -9.97 -10.99 -11.53
CA THR A 63 -10.04 -12.30 -10.86
C THR A 63 -10.64 -12.27 -9.46
N GLN A 64 -10.86 -11.07 -8.92
CA GLN A 64 -11.27 -10.80 -7.53
C GLN A 64 -10.33 -11.37 -6.45
N LYS A 65 -9.13 -11.82 -6.84
CA LYS A 65 -8.11 -12.27 -5.90
C LYS A 65 -7.35 -11.08 -5.35
N PHE A 66 -6.88 -11.20 -4.11
CA PHE A 66 -6.03 -10.18 -3.50
C PHE A 66 -4.77 -10.79 -2.91
N THR A 67 -3.77 -9.93 -2.72
CA THR A 67 -2.54 -10.22 -1.99
C THR A 67 -2.27 -9.09 -1.02
N GLU A 68 -1.91 -9.44 0.21
CA GLU A 68 -1.44 -8.49 1.22
C GLU A 68 0.07 -8.49 1.24
N PHE A 69 0.64 -7.29 1.19
CA PHE A 69 2.06 -7.05 1.34
C PHE A 69 2.29 -6.46 2.72
N LYS A 70 3.01 -7.23 3.55
CA LYS A 70 3.36 -6.90 4.94
C LYS A 70 4.88 -6.74 5.02
N ASP A 71 5.35 -5.96 5.98
CA ASP A 71 6.77 -5.79 6.29
C ASP A 71 7.64 -5.40 5.07
N LEU A 72 7.05 -4.66 4.13
CA LEU A 72 7.71 -4.22 2.88
C LEU A 72 8.96 -3.38 3.16
N ALA A 73 8.92 -2.58 4.23
CA ALA A 73 10.00 -1.74 4.71
C ALA A 73 9.78 -1.39 6.18
N SER A 74 10.81 -0.86 6.84
CA SER A 74 10.69 -0.20 8.15
C SER A 74 11.32 1.18 8.08
N VAL A 75 10.75 2.12 8.83
CA VAL A 75 11.18 3.51 8.89
C VAL A 75 11.49 3.84 10.34
N ASP A 76 12.66 4.45 10.58
CA ASP A 76 13.03 4.99 11.88
C ASP A 76 12.60 6.45 11.94
N ILE A 77 11.59 6.74 12.76
CA ILE A 77 11.04 8.08 12.95
C ILE A 77 11.78 8.73 14.11
N ILE A 78 12.48 9.83 13.84
CA ILE A 78 13.22 10.60 14.84
C ILE A 78 12.46 11.90 15.18
N ALA A 79 12.55 12.35 16.43
CA ALA A 79 12.12 13.70 16.79
C ALA A 79 13.17 14.72 16.31
N GLU A 80 12.71 15.83 15.75
CA GLU A 80 13.55 17.01 15.49
C GLU A 80 13.95 17.72 16.79
#